data_AF-A0A7C3R7D5-F1
#
_entry.id   AF-A0A7C3R7D5-F1
#
_cell.length_a   1.000
_cell.length_b   1.000
_cell.length_c   1.000
_cell.angle_alpha   90.00
_cell.angle_beta   90.00
_cell.angle_gamma   90.00
#
_symmetry.space_group_name_H-M   'P 1'
#
loop_
_entity.id
_entity.type
_entity.pdbx_description
1 polymer ?
#
loop_
_entity_poly.entity_id
_entity_poly.type
_entity_poly.pdbx_seq_one_letter_code
_entity_poly.pdbx_strand_id
1 'polypeptide(L)'
;MSGRTTRFIVTVAILLIIAFVLWITQIKHPPTQQSLGPMKSQTQSVQSAKETSPVATSKESKTKEEKKSPDQIEYEKIRQLFIDGELEKAVEELTRFIEKNPKSQWVDDAQFDIAQCYEHMGEKEKAVKEYQKLIDKYPKSDLVNSAQYAIDLLEGRTSNY
;
A
#
# COMPACT_ATOMS: atom_id res chain seq x y z
N MET A 1 24.99 4.03 -60.92
CA MET A 1 23.61 3.57 -60.62
C MET A 1 23.46 3.28 -59.11
N SER A 2 23.45 4.31 -58.25
CA SER A 2 23.37 4.12 -56.78
C SER A 2 22.55 5.21 -56.06
N GLY A 3 21.65 5.91 -56.76
CA GLY A 3 20.82 6.98 -56.18
C GLY A 3 19.38 6.59 -55.83
N ARG A 4 18.97 5.34 -56.09
CA ARG A 4 17.57 4.89 -55.93
C ARG A 4 17.33 4.20 -54.58
N THR A 5 18.30 3.45 -54.06
CA THR A 5 18.21 2.73 -52.78
C THR A 5 18.25 3.65 -51.57
N THR A 6 19.07 4.70 -51.58
CA THR A 6 19.18 5.66 -50.48
C THR A 6 17.87 6.43 -50.26
N ARG A 7 17.12 6.71 -51.34
CA ARG A 7 15.83 7.40 -51.25
C ARG A 7 14.76 6.55 -50.57
N PHE A 8 14.75 5.22 -50.81
CA PHE A 8 13.81 4.31 -50.15
C PHE A 8 14.12 4.13 -48.66
N ILE A 9 15.40 4.05 -48.28
CA ILE A 9 15.81 3.89 -46.89
C ILE A 9 15.43 5.12 -46.05
N VAL A 10 15.65 6.33 -46.59
CA VAL A 10 15.28 7.58 -45.90
C VAL A 10 13.77 7.71 -45.74
N THR A 11 12.97 7.31 -46.75
CA THR A 11 11.50 7.34 -46.62
C THR A 11 10.97 6.33 -45.59
N VAL A 12 11.55 5.13 -45.50
CA VAL A 12 11.14 4.13 -44.50
C VAL A 12 11.51 4.57 -43.08
N ALA A 13 12.69 5.18 -42.90
CA ALA A 13 13.11 5.71 -41.61
C ALA A 13 12.18 6.83 -41.10
N ILE A 14 11.77 7.75 -41.97
CA ILE A 14 10.83 8.83 -41.62
C ILE A 14 9.46 8.27 -41.23
N LEU A 15 8.96 7.26 -41.94
CA LEU A 15 7.67 6.62 -41.60
C LEU A 15 7.73 5.88 -40.25
N LEU A 16 8.85 5.24 -39.91
CA LEU A 16 9.03 4.60 -38.60
C LEU A 16 9.09 5.62 -37.45
N ILE A 17 9.74 6.77 -37.66
CA ILE A 17 9.80 7.84 -36.66
C ILE A 17 8.41 8.46 -36.44
N ILE A 18 7.65 8.70 -37.52
CA ILE A 18 6.28 9.22 -37.41
C ILE A 18 5.38 8.19 -36.72
N ALA A 19 5.50 6.90 -37.05
CA ALA A 19 4.76 5.83 -36.37
C ALA A 19 5.12 5.74 -34.88
N PHE A 20 6.39 5.95 -34.52
CA PHE A 20 6.86 5.96 -33.13
C PHE A 20 6.35 7.18 -32.36
N VAL A 21 6.37 8.36 -32.96
CA VAL A 21 5.80 9.59 -32.36
C VAL A 21 4.29 9.47 -32.20
N LEU A 22 3.57 8.92 -33.19
CA LEU A 22 2.13 8.67 -33.08
C LEU A 22 1.81 7.57 -32.04
N TRP A 23 2.63 6.54 -31.94
CA TRP A 23 2.53 5.49 -30.90
C TRP A 23 2.74 6.07 -29.50
N ILE A 24 3.67 7.02 -29.34
CA ILE A 24 3.91 7.72 -28.06
C ILE A 24 2.74 8.63 -27.69
N THR A 25 2.13 9.34 -28.66
CA THR A 25 1.03 10.29 -28.35
C THR A 25 -0.29 9.63 -27.92
N GLN A 26 -0.46 8.32 -28.12
CA GLN A 26 -1.64 7.57 -27.65
C GLN A 26 -1.41 6.81 -26.33
N ILE A 27 -0.26 6.96 -25.67
CA ILE A 27 0.00 6.35 -24.37
C ILE A 27 -0.57 7.25 -23.27
N LYS A 28 -1.87 7.09 -23.00
CA LYS A 28 -2.41 7.37 -21.67
C LYS A 28 -1.98 6.20 -20.77
N HIS A 29 -1.08 6.44 -19.81
CA HIS A 29 -0.47 5.39 -18.99
C HIS A 29 -1.50 4.60 -18.14
N PRO A 30 -1.27 3.28 -17.88
CA PRO A 30 -2.21 2.36 -17.22
C PRO A 30 -2.08 2.35 -15.69
N PRO A 31 -3.08 1.79 -14.97
CA PRO A 31 -2.75 0.59 -14.20
C PRO A 31 -3.63 -0.62 -14.57
N THR A 32 -2.94 -1.73 -14.85
CA THR A 32 -3.24 -3.12 -14.50
C THR A 32 -4.70 -3.58 -14.47
N GLN A 33 -5.09 -4.36 -15.48
CA GLN A 33 -6.16 -5.35 -15.39
C GLN A 33 -5.70 -6.63 -16.09
N GLN A 34 -5.26 -7.62 -15.30
CA GLN A 34 -5.20 -9.00 -15.76
C GLN A 34 -6.33 -9.76 -15.09
N SER A 35 -7.14 -10.37 -15.95
CA SER A 35 -8.49 -10.90 -15.76
C SER A 35 -8.62 -11.97 -14.67
N LEU A 36 -9.63 -11.82 -13.80
CA LEU A 36 -10.23 -12.93 -13.05
C LEU A 36 -11.45 -13.49 -13.82
N GLY A 37 -11.22 -14.57 -14.56
CA GLY A 37 -12.25 -15.55 -14.91
C GLY A 37 -12.08 -16.81 -14.04
N PRO A 38 -13.13 -17.60 -13.74
CA PRO A 38 -13.08 -18.57 -12.67
C PRO A 38 -12.40 -19.85 -13.14
N MET A 39 -11.24 -20.19 -12.55
CA MET A 39 -10.64 -21.50 -12.76
C MET A 39 -10.33 -22.17 -11.42
N LYS A 40 -11.09 -23.24 -11.19
CA LYS A 40 -10.99 -24.20 -10.10
C LYS A 40 -9.55 -24.70 -9.99
N SER A 41 -8.86 -24.38 -8.90
CA SER A 41 -7.57 -25.01 -8.58
C SER A 41 -7.83 -26.25 -7.74
N GLN A 42 -7.84 -27.39 -8.43
CA GLN A 42 -7.60 -28.68 -7.80
C GLN A 42 -6.18 -28.71 -7.23
N THR A 43 -6.10 -29.29 -6.05
CA THR A 43 -4.92 -29.73 -5.30
C THR A 43 -4.00 -30.65 -6.11
N GLN A 44 -2.72 -30.67 -5.68
CA GLN A 44 -1.61 -31.62 -5.93
C GLN A 44 -0.55 -31.07 -6.90
N SER A 45 0.76 -31.10 -6.63
CA SER A 45 1.56 -31.69 -5.55
C SER A 45 3.05 -31.30 -5.78
N VAL A 46 3.87 -31.47 -4.75
CA VAL A 46 5.35 -31.70 -4.77
C VAL A 46 6.31 -30.49 -4.72
N GLN A 47 6.84 -30.27 -3.50
CA GLN A 47 8.24 -30.02 -3.07
C GLN A 47 9.10 -28.86 -3.63
N SER A 48 9.44 -27.96 -2.70
CA SER A 48 10.79 -27.46 -2.37
C SER A 48 11.68 -26.89 -3.49
N ALA A 49 11.65 -25.56 -3.65
CA ALA A 49 12.84 -24.70 -3.63
C ALA A 49 12.44 -23.21 -3.73
N LYS A 50 12.87 -22.43 -2.73
CA LYS A 50 13.47 -21.08 -2.83
C LYS A 50 12.72 -19.98 -3.60
N GLU A 51 12.42 -18.88 -2.86
CA GLU A 51 12.03 -17.53 -3.35
C GLU A 51 10.70 -17.48 -4.12
N THR A 52 9.67 -16.73 -3.77
CA THR A 52 9.44 -15.58 -2.89
C THR A 52 8.01 -15.72 -2.38
N SER A 53 7.82 -15.72 -1.05
CA SER A 53 6.48 -15.77 -0.46
C SER A 53 5.93 -14.35 -0.27
N PRO A 54 4.68 -14.10 -0.70
CA PRO A 54 3.99 -12.83 -0.52
C PRO A 54 3.50 -12.74 0.93
N VAL A 55 3.98 -11.76 1.70
CA VAL A 55 3.35 -11.43 3.00
C VAL A 55 2.14 -10.54 2.74
N ALA A 56 1.17 -11.10 2.03
CA ALA A 56 -0.23 -10.81 2.31
C ALA A 56 -0.63 -11.88 3.34
N THR A 57 -0.70 -11.50 4.62
CA THR A 57 -1.11 -12.41 5.68
C THR A 57 -2.11 -11.69 6.58
N SER A 58 -3.37 -11.89 6.19
CA SER A 58 -4.50 -12.25 7.06
C SER A 58 -4.86 -11.34 8.24
N LYS A 59 -5.73 -10.37 7.96
CA LYS A 59 -6.95 -10.15 8.76
C LYS A 59 -8.17 -10.29 7.83
N GLU A 60 -8.36 -11.46 7.22
CA GLU A 60 -9.64 -11.80 6.59
C GLU A 60 -9.96 -13.27 6.85
N SER A 61 -10.66 -13.51 7.96
CA SER A 61 -11.49 -14.71 8.22
C SER A 61 -12.13 -14.60 9.60
N LYS A 62 -13.23 -13.86 9.69
CA LYS A 62 -14.43 -14.31 10.41
C LYS A 62 -15.65 -13.82 9.63
N THR A 63 -16.02 -14.61 8.62
CA THR A 63 -17.37 -14.57 8.05
C THR A 63 -18.32 -15.25 9.04
N LYS A 64 -18.94 -14.44 9.89
CA LYS A 64 -20.39 -14.52 10.13
C LYS A 64 -20.91 -13.13 9.82
N GLU A 65 -22.14 -13.02 9.34
CA GLU A 65 -22.86 -11.74 9.22
C GLU A 65 -22.99 -11.12 10.62
N GLU A 66 -21.93 -10.52 11.12
CA GLU A 66 -21.85 -9.84 12.40
C GLU A 66 -21.92 -8.36 12.07
N LYS A 67 -23.08 -7.79 12.37
CA LYS A 67 -23.40 -6.37 12.23
C LYS A 67 -22.15 -5.56 12.63
N LYS A 68 -21.47 -4.95 11.66
CA LYS A 68 -20.25 -4.17 11.92
C LYS A 68 -20.52 -3.25 13.11
N SER A 69 -19.63 -3.32 14.09
CA SER A 69 -19.79 -2.51 15.29
C SER A 69 -19.73 -1.03 14.90
N PRO A 70 -20.46 -0.12 15.59
CA PRO A 70 -20.47 1.29 15.21
C PRO A 70 -19.08 1.91 15.16
N ASP A 71 -18.18 1.49 16.04
CA ASP A 71 -16.77 1.87 16.07
C ASP A 71 -15.98 1.30 14.90
N GLN A 72 -16.25 0.05 14.46
CA GLN A 72 -15.67 -0.47 13.23
C GLN A 72 -16.09 0.36 12.00
N ILE A 73 -17.37 0.70 11.89
CA ILE A 73 -17.87 1.50 10.75
C ILE A 73 -17.24 2.88 10.77
N GLU A 74 -17.14 3.50 11.95
CA GLU A 74 -16.49 4.80 12.13
C GLU A 74 -15.00 4.72 11.72
N TYR A 75 -14.26 3.73 12.21
CA TYR A 75 -12.87 3.51 11.86
C TYR A 75 -12.65 3.29 10.35
N GLU A 76 -13.43 2.41 9.72
CA GLU A 76 -13.34 2.13 8.28
C GLU A 76 -13.60 3.39 7.42
N LYS A 77 -14.52 4.25 7.86
CA LYS A 77 -14.78 5.53 7.21
C LYS A 77 -13.58 6.46 7.30
N ILE A 78 -12.96 6.57 8.47
CA ILE A 78 -11.78 7.41 8.68
C ILE A 78 -10.63 6.92 7.79
N ARG A 79 -10.46 5.60 7.66
CA ARG A 79 -9.44 4.99 6.80
C ARG A 79 -9.61 5.33 5.31
N GLN A 80 -10.81 5.71 4.85
CA GLN A 80 -10.98 6.24 3.50
C GLN A 80 -10.19 7.53 3.29
N LEU A 81 -10.09 8.40 4.31
CA LEU A 81 -9.32 9.64 4.22
C LEU A 81 -7.83 9.36 3.93
N PHE A 82 -7.29 8.29 4.50
CA PHE A 82 -5.93 7.84 4.19
C PHE A 82 -5.78 7.43 2.73
N ILE A 83 -6.75 6.67 2.20
CA ILE A 83 -6.78 6.22 0.81
C ILE A 83 -6.93 7.40 -0.16
N ASP A 84 -7.74 8.38 0.22
CA ASP A 84 -7.98 9.62 -0.54
C ASP A 84 -6.76 10.58 -0.45
N GLY A 85 -5.78 10.29 0.40
CA GLY A 85 -4.59 11.11 0.61
C GLY A 85 -4.82 12.33 1.50
N GLU A 86 -5.99 12.46 2.13
CA GLU A 86 -6.31 13.48 3.13
C GLU A 86 -5.64 13.15 4.50
N LEU A 87 -4.32 13.02 4.51
CA LEU A 87 -3.55 12.47 5.65
C LEU A 87 -3.69 13.30 6.94
N GLU A 88 -3.68 14.63 6.84
CA GLU A 88 -3.83 15.52 8.01
C GLU A 88 -5.19 15.32 8.69
N LYS A 89 -6.24 15.24 7.88
CA LYS A 89 -7.61 15.00 8.36
C LYS A 89 -7.79 13.58 8.86
N ALA A 90 -7.13 12.60 8.24
CA ALA A 90 -7.09 11.23 8.75
C ALA A 90 -6.50 11.21 10.17
N VAL A 91 -5.39 11.92 10.43
CA VAL A 91 -4.81 12.02 11.78
C VAL A 91 -5.79 12.66 12.77
N GLU A 92 -6.44 13.76 12.40
CA GLU A 92 -7.42 14.44 13.26
C GLU A 92 -8.57 13.50 13.65
N GLU A 93 -9.18 12.84 12.66
CA GLU A 93 -10.32 11.95 12.88
C GLU A 93 -9.92 10.67 13.62
N LEU A 94 -8.74 10.09 13.34
CA LEU A 94 -8.21 8.93 14.09
C LEU A 94 -7.94 9.31 15.55
N THR A 95 -7.38 10.49 15.80
CA THR A 95 -7.13 10.97 17.17
C THR A 95 -8.45 11.10 17.93
N ARG A 96 -9.45 11.75 17.31
CA ARG A 96 -10.79 11.87 17.86
C ARG A 96 -11.44 10.50 18.09
N PHE A 97 -11.23 9.54 17.18
CA PHE A 97 -11.74 8.18 17.33
C PHE A 97 -11.18 7.49 18.57
N ILE A 98 -9.87 7.60 18.81
CA ILE A 98 -9.21 7.03 20.01
C ILE A 98 -9.74 7.70 21.28
N GLU A 99 -9.91 9.03 21.29
CA GLU A 99 -10.42 9.77 22.44
C GLU A 99 -11.87 9.42 22.78
N LYS A 100 -12.71 9.27 21.75
CA LYS A 100 -14.14 8.95 21.89
C LYS A 100 -14.36 7.48 22.24
N ASN A 101 -13.54 6.58 21.71
CA ASN A 101 -13.72 5.14 21.82
C ASN A 101 -12.49 4.43 22.42
N PRO A 102 -11.99 4.82 23.62
CA PRO A 102 -10.70 4.34 24.15
C PRO A 102 -10.65 2.84 24.47
N LYS A 103 -11.81 2.17 24.49
CA LYS A 103 -11.95 0.72 24.71
C LYS A 103 -12.26 -0.06 23.42
N SER A 104 -12.34 0.61 22.28
CA SER A 104 -12.56 -0.06 21.01
C SER A 104 -11.40 -0.99 20.70
N GLN A 105 -11.68 -2.10 20.04
CA GLN A 105 -10.65 -3.02 19.56
C GLN A 105 -9.80 -2.45 18.41
N TRP A 106 -10.18 -1.27 17.88
CA TRP A 106 -9.52 -0.60 16.76
C TRP A 106 -8.60 0.55 17.19
N VAL A 107 -8.45 0.81 18.50
CA VAL A 107 -7.67 1.97 18.97
C VAL A 107 -6.17 1.82 18.73
N ASP A 108 -5.66 0.58 18.73
CA ASP A 108 -4.27 0.27 18.41
C ASP A 108 -4.04 0.33 16.89
N ASP A 109 -4.94 -0.22 16.07
CA ASP A 109 -4.94 -0.04 14.62
C ASP A 109 -4.99 1.47 14.27
N ALA A 110 -5.86 2.26 14.92
CA ALA A 110 -5.94 3.71 14.72
C ALA A 110 -4.66 4.45 15.13
N GLN A 111 -4.04 4.07 16.24
CA GLN A 111 -2.78 4.66 16.68
C GLN A 111 -1.63 4.34 15.71
N PHE A 112 -1.62 3.15 15.12
CA PHE A 112 -0.69 2.75 14.07
C PHE A 112 -0.92 3.55 12.78
N ASP A 113 -2.18 3.70 12.37
CA ASP A 113 -2.55 4.46 11.17
C ASP A 113 -2.20 5.95 11.31
N ILE A 114 -2.29 6.55 12.51
CA ILE A 114 -1.78 7.92 12.76
C ILE A 114 -0.27 8.00 12.46
N ALA A 115 0.51 7.02 12.92
CA ALA A 115 1.95 7.00 12.68
C ALA A 115 2.26 6.83 11.19
N GLN A 116 1.54 5.96 10.49
CA GLN A 116 1.65 5.82 9.03
C GLN A 116 1.27 7.12 8.30
N CYS A 117 0.24 7.83 8.73
CA CYS A 117 -0.10 9.13 8.14
C CYS A 117 1.09 10.10 8.21
N TYR A 118 1.76 10.20 9.35
CA TYR A 118 2.95 11.03 9.49
C TYR A 118 4.13 10.54 8.66
N GLU A 119 4.31 9.23 8.53
CA GLU A 119 5.32 8.66 7.64
C GLU A 119 5.08 9.06 6.18
N HIS A 120 3.84 8.94 5.71
CA HIS A 120 3.42 9.33 4.36
C HIS A 120 3.53 10.85 4.12
N MET A 121 3.38 11.66 5.17
CA MET A 121 3.64 13.11 5.12
C MET A 121 5.14 13.46 5.13
N GLY A 122 6.04 12.49 5.31
CA GLY A 122 7.49 12.71 5.44
C GLY A 122 7.91 13.22 6.82
N GLU A 123 6.98 13.25 7.77
CA GLU A 123 7.15 13.77 9.14
C GLU A 123 7.69 12.68 10.06
N LYS A 124 8.90 12.20 9.77
CA LYS A 124 9.50 11.02 10.43
C LYS A 124 9.52 11.11 11.96
N GLU A 125 9.87 12.28 12.51
CA GLU A 125 9.92 12.46 13.96
C GLU A 125 8.55 12.30 14.62
N LYS A 126 7.49 12.75 13.96
CA LYS A 126 6.11 12.58 14.44
C LYS A 126 5.67 11.12 14.31
N ALA A 127 5.99 10.48 13.19
CA ALA A 127 5.71 9.06 12.98
C ALA A 127 6.34 8.18 14.07
N VAL A 128 7.63 8.37 14.37
CA VAL A 128 8.33 7.63 15.44
C VAL A 128 7.66 7.83 16.80
N LYS A 129 7.27 9.07 17.15
CA LYS A 129 6.56 9.35 18.41
C LYS A 129 5.23 8.62 18.51
N GLU A 130 4.47 8.56 17.42
CA GLU A 130 3.15 7.92 17.41
C GLU A 130 3.27 6.38 17.37
N TYR A 131 4.28 5.82 16.71
CA TYR A 131 4.61 4.39 16.85
C TYR A 131 5.05 4.05 18.28
N GLN A 132 5.87 4.88 18.93
CA GLN A 132 6.26 4.67 20.32
C GLN A 132 5.04 4.73 21.25
N LYS A 133 4.12 5.68 21.02
CA LYS A 133 2.87 5.76 21.76
C LYS A 133 2.04 4.47 21.65
N LEU A 134 2.05 3.80 20.49
CA LEU A 134 1.40 2.50 20.34
C LEU A 134 2.04 1.46 21.25
N ILE A 135 3.37 1.35 21.23
CA ILE A 135 4.12 0.38 22.04
C ILE A 135 3.86 0.62 23.54
N ASP A 136 3.83 1.89 23.96
CA ASP A 136 3.66 2.26 25.36
C ASP A 136 2.21 2.06 25.84
N LYS A 137 1.22 2.46 25.04
CA LYS A 137 -0.20 2.41 25.43
C LYS A 137 -0.88 1.07 25.15
N TYR A 138 -0.45 0.38 24.11
CA TYR A 138 -1.05 -0.86 23.63
C TYR A 138 -0.01 -1.99 23.56
N PRO A 139 0.69 -2.32 24.67
CA PRO A 139 1.82 -3.27 24.67
C PRO A 139 1.41 -4.72 24.36
N LYS A 140 0.10 -5.02 24.30
CA LYS A 140 -0.44 -6.34 23.93
C LYS A 140 -0.94 -6.40 22.49
N SER A 141 -0.86 -5.30 21.74
CA SER A 141 -1.26 -5.27 20.34
C SER A 141 -0.31 -6.12 19.49
N ASP A 142 -0.86 -6.83 18.50
CA ASP A 142 -0.06 -7.55 17.51
C ASP A 142 0.79 -6.59 16.64
N LEU A 143 0.47 -5.29 16.68
CA LEU A 143 1.16 -4.23 15.94
C LEU A 143 2.44 -3.73 16.65
N VAL A 144 2.72 -4.13 17.89
CA VAL A 144 3.90 -3.67 18.65
C VAL A 144 5.20 -3.96 17.89
N ASN A 145 5.35 -5.18 17.36
CA ASN A 145 6.54 -5.55 16.61
C ASN A 145 6.66 -4.78 15.29
N SER A 146 5.53 -4.55 14.61
CA SER A 146 5.48 -3.76 13.37
C SER A 146 5.83 -2.28 13.63
N ALA A 147 5.32 -1.71 14.73
CA ALA A 147 5.65 -0.35 15.15
C ALA A 147 7.13 -0.22 15.50
N GLN A 148 7.70 -1.17 16.23
CA GLN A 148 9.13 -1.18 16.56
C GLN A 148 9.99 -1.27 15.29
N TYR A 149 9.62 -2.16 14.36
CA TYR A 149 10.31 -2.28 13.07
C TYR A 149 10.25 -0.98 12.27
N ALA A 150 9.08 -0.32 12.23
CA ALA A 150 8.92 0.96 11.55
C ALA A 150 9.80 2.05 12.18
N ILE A 151 9.87 2.11 13.52
CA ILE A 151 10.78 3.03 14.24
C ILE A 151 12.23 2.77 13.82
N ASP A 152 12.69 1.51 13.88
CA ASP A 152 14.07 1.17 13.56
C ASP A 152 14.43 1.51 12.11
N LEU A 153 13.49 1.34 11.18
CA LEU A 153 13.65 1.72 9.78
C LEU A 153 13.72 3.25 9.62
N LEU A 154 12.82 3.98 10.26
CA LEU A 154 12.75 5.45 10.17
C LEU A 154 13.98 6.13 10.77
N GLU A 155 14.55 5.55 11.83
CA GLU A 155 15.78 6.01 12.48
C GLU A 155 17.06 5.49 11.81
N GLY A 156 16.95 4.61 10.81
CA GLY A 156 18.10 4.05 10.09
C GLY A 156 18.92 3.02 10.91
N ARG A 157 18.33 2.44 11.96
CA ARG A 157 18.98 1.44 12.82
C ARG A 157 19.07 0.06 12.16
N THR A 158 18.25 -0.20 11.14
CA THR A 158 18.20 -1.48 10.42
C THR A 158 19.32 -1.71 9.41
N SER A 159 20.22 -0.73 9.19
CA SER A 159 21.25 -0.78 8.14
C SER A 159 22.48 -1.67 8.42
N ASN A 160 22.49 -2.48 9.49
CA ASN A 160 23.69 -3.19 9.95
C ASN A 160 23.61 -4.74 9.87
N TYR A 161 22.81 -5.31 8.98
CA TYR A 161 22.80 -6.76 8.73
C TYR A 161 22.80 -7.10 7.25
#